data_AF-A0A8T4L9C5-F1
#
_entry.id   AF-A0A8T4L9C5-F1
#
_cell.length_a   1.000
_cell.length_b   1.000
_cell.length_c   1.000
_cell.angle_alpha   90.00
_cell.angle_beta   90.00
_cell.angle_gamma   90.00
#
_symmetry.space_group_name_H-M   'P 1'
#
loop_
_entity.id
_entity.type
_entity.pdbx_description
1 polymer ?
#
loop_
_entity_poly.entity_id
_entity_poly.type
_entity_poly.pdbx_seq_one_letter_code
_entity_poly.pdbx_strand_id
1 'polypeptide(L)'
;AKKPMSVEELSKKLNAERSRVSHSLQVLKTCSYVETEKQGKQRIYSLKKDVLEGMKRENPSNLFGFVDQHFESYCNCECRKTL
;
A
#
# COMPACT_ATOMS: atom_id res chain seq x y z
N ALA A 1 11.31 11.81 -4.77
CA ALA A 1 10.65 10.59 -5.27
C ALA A 1 10.54 9.58 -4.12
N LYS A 2 9.35 9.01 -3.85
CA LYS A 2 9.24 7.87 -2.91
C LYS A 2 9.77 6.62 -3.65
N LYS A 3 10.83 6.01 -3.14
CA LYS A 3 11.51 4.87 -3.79
C LYS A 3 10.75 3.57 -3.52
N PRO A 4 10.58 2.67 -4.51
CA PRO A 4 10.10 1.31 -4.27
C PRO A 4 11.00 0.58 -3.26
N MET A 5 10.41 -0.22 -2.37
CA MET A 5 11.13 -0.88 -1.28
C MET A 5 10.64 -2.31 -1.04
N SER A 6 11.55 -3.17 -0.61
CA SER A 6 11.23 -4.51 -0.12
C SER A 6 10.64 -4.48 1.29
N VAL A 7 10.01 -5.60 1.69
CA VAL A 7 9.48 -5.79 3.06
C VAL A 7 10.58 -5.59 4.12
N GLU A 8 11.80 -6.04 3.83
CA GLU A 8 12.94 -5.91 4.76
C GLU A 8 13.38 -4.46 4.92
N GLU A 9 13.50 -3.71 3.83
CA GLU A 9 13.82 -2.29 3.87
C GLU A 9 12.74 -1.49 4.60
N LEU A 10 11.46 -1.80 4.36
CA LEU A 10 10.33 -1.16 5.03
C LEU A 10 10.31 -1.49 6.53
N SER A 11 10.56 -2.75 6.91
CA SER A 11 10.64 -3.17 8.32
C SER A 11 11.74 -2.42 9.06
N LYS A 12 12.94 -2.32 8.48
CA LYS A 12 14.05 -1.55 9.07
C LYS A 12 13.72 -0.06 9.17
N LYS A 13 13.16 0.53 8.11
CA LYS A 13 12.85 1.96 8.06
C LYS A 13 11.73 2.36 9.02
N LEU A 14 10.71 1.52 9.18
CA LEU A 14 9.58 1.76 10.08
C LEU A 14 9.84 1.32 11.52
N ASN A 15 11.00 0.68 11.78
CA ASN A 15 11.32 0.00 13.04
C ASN A 15 10.16 -0.91 13.51
N ALA A 16 9.61 -1.68 12.57
CA ALA A 16 8.43 -2.50 12.77
C ALA A 16 8.73 -3.96 12.43
N GLU A 17 8.07 -4.90 13.11
CA GLU A 17 8.26 -6.33 12.85
C GLU A 17 7.92 -6.67 11.40
N ARG A 18 8.82 -7.42 10.75
CA ARG A 18 8.70 -7.81 9.34
C ARG A 18 7.38 -8.49 9.00
N SER A 19 6.86 -9.33 9.88
CA SER A 19 5.58 -10.05 9.68
C SER A 19 4.41 -9.08 9.61
N ARG A 20 4.39 -8.07 10.50
CA ARG A 20 3.37 -7.01 10.50
C ARG A 20 3.43 -6.18 9.23
N VAL A 21 4.63 -5.79 8.81
CA VAL A 21 4.84 -5.05 7.55
C VAL A 21 4.39 -5.89 6.34
N SER A 22 4.71 -7.18 6.30
CA SER A 22 4.27 -8.08 5.24
C SER A 22 2.75 -8.17 5.16
N HIS A 23 2.08 -8.36 6.31
CA HIS A 23 0.62 -8.44 6.38
C HIS A 23 -0.03 -7.14 5.88
N SER A 24 0.41 -5.99 6.39
CA SER A 24 -0.11 -4.70 5.94
C SER A 24 0.10 -4.46 4.44
N LEU A 25 1.26 -4.84 3.90
CA LEU A 25 1.52 -4.73 2.46
C LEU A 25 0.66 -5.67 1.62
N GLN A 26 0.30 -6.85 2.13
CA GLN A 26 -0.66 -7.72 1.47
C GLN A 26 -2.05 -7.08 1.42
N VAL A 27 -2.51 -6.49 2.53
CA VAL A 27 -3.79 -5.76 2.55
C VAL A 27 -3.78 -4.60 1.56
N LEU A 28 -2.74 -3.77 1.59
CA LEU A 28 -2.60 -2.64 0.66
C LEU A 28 -2.54 -3.09 -0.81
N LYS A 29 -1.94 -4.26 -1.08
CA LYS A 29 -1.91 -4.84 -2.43
C LYS A 29 -3.31 -5.31 -2.84
N THR A 30 -4.01 -6.02 -1.97
CA THR A 30 -5.38 -6.51 -2.21
C THR A 30 -6.33 -5.35 -2.49
N CYS A 31 -6.19 -4.26 -1.72
CA CYS A 31 -6.96 -3.04 -1.88
C CYS A 31 -6.41 -2.13 -3.01
N SER A 32 -5.53 -2.65 -3.89
CA SER A 32 -4.99 -2.01 -5.08
C SER A 32 -4.18 -0.71 -4.88
N TYR A 33 -3.74 -0.41 -3.66
CA TYR A 33 -2.96 0.80 -3.37
C TYR A 33 -1.50 0.70 -3.77
N VAL A 34 -0.93 -0.49 -3.62
CA VAL A 34 0.45 -0.79 -3.97
C VAL A 34 0.50 -1.83 -5.06
N GLU A 35 1.51 -1.72 -5.90
CA GLU A 35 1.89 -2.74 -6.87
C GLU A 35 3.17 -3.43 -6.41
N THR A 36 3.42 -4.62 -6.95
CA THR A 36 4.57 -5.43 -6.54
C THR A 36 5.29 -5.99 -7.75
N GLU A 37 6.60 -5.83 -7.78
CA GLU A 37 7.47 -6.44 -8.77
C GLU A 37 8.36 -7.49 -8.10
N LYS A 38 8.58 -8.63 -8.76
CA LYS A 38 9.49 -9.66 -8.27
C LYS A 38 10.88 -9.38 -8.82
N GLN A 39 11.84 -9.11 -7.93
CA GLN A 39 13.25 -8.96 -8.27
C GLN A 39 14.04 -10.06 -7.57
N GLY A 40 14.36 -11.12 -8.33
CA GLY A 40 15.02 -12.32 -7.81
C GLY A 40 14.17 -13.01 -6.73
N LYS A 41 14.71 -13.06 -5.49
CA LYS A 41 14.02 -13.64 -4.31
C LYS A 41 13.17 -12.62 -3.54
N GLN A 42 13.27 -11.34 -3.88
CA GLN A 42 12.58 -10.27 -3.16
C GLN A 42 11.35 -9.78 -3.94
N ARG A 43 10.36 -9.28 -3.20
CA ARG A 43 9.24 -8.53 -3.75
C ARG A 43 9.45 -7.06 -3.40
N ILE A 44 9.48 -6.23 -4.42
CA ILE A 44 9.60 -4.77 -4.30
C ILE A 44 8.21 -4.19 -4.40
N TYR A 45 7.84 -3.36 -3.43
CA TYR A 45 6.54 -2.70 -3.35
C TYR A 45 6.69 -1.24 -3.76
N SER A 46 5.77 -0.76 -4.59
CA SER A 46 5.63 0.65 -4.96
C SER A 46 4.18 1.10 -4.81
N LEU A 47 3.96 2.39 -4.53
CA LEU A 47 2.62 2.98 -4.60
C LEU A 47 2.21 3.09 -6.06
N LYS A 48 0.97 2.70 -6.38
CA LYS A 48 0.43 2.93 -7.73
C LYS A 48 0.39 4.42 -8.04
N LYS A 49 0.60 4.74 -9.32
CA LYS A 49 0.60 6.12 -9.80
C LYS A 49 -0.74 6.82 -9.52
N ASP A 50 -1.86 6.17 -9.78
CA ASP A 50 -3.19 6.77 -9.61
C ASP A 50 -3.49 7.13 -8.14
N VAL A 51 -3.01 6.29 -7.22
CA VAL A 51 -3.10 6.50 -5.77
C VAL A 51 -2.25 7.70 -5.36
N LEU A 52 -1.02 7.80 -5.89
CA LEU A 52 -0.14 8.92 -5.63
C LEU A 52 -0.69 10.23 -6.19
N GLU A 53 -1.31 10.20 -7.38
CA GLU A 53 -1.94 11.36 -7.99
C GLU A 53 -3.22 11.78 -7.24
N GLY A 54 -4.03 10.82 -6.76
CA GLY A 54 -5.15 11.08 -5.85
C GLY A 54 -4.70 11.77 -4.57
N MET A 55 -3.66 11.26 -3.91
CA MET A 55 -3.09 11.86 -2.69
C MET A 55 -2.52 13.28 -2.90
N LYS A 56 -2.11 13.65 -4.11
CA LYS A 56 -1.62 15.01 -4.40
C LYS A 56 -2.75 16.00 -4.68
N ARG A 57 -3.88 15.51 -5.21
CA ARG A 57 -5.04 16.32 -5.58
C ARG A 57 -5.93 16.61 -4.38
N GLU A 58 -6.03 15.67 -3.45
CA GLU A 58 -6.82 15.83 -2.23
C GLU A 58 -5.99 16.42 -1.08
N ASN A 59 -6.63 17.26 -0.27
CA ASN A 59 -6.03 17.89 0.90
C ASN A 59 -5.49 16.79 1.84
N PRO A 60 -4.21 16.81 2.26
CA PRO A 60 -3.57 15.71 3.02
C PRO A 60 -4.17 15.44 4.41
N SER A 61 -5.23 16.16 4.80
CA SER A 61 -5.97 16.03 6.05
C SER A 61 -7.13 15.04 6.01
N ASN A 62 -7.62 14.61 4.84
CA ASN A 62 -8.76 13.69 4.74
C ASN A 62 -8.35 12.25 4.42
N LEU A 63 -7.82 11.57 5.44
CA LEU A 63 -7.65 10.12 5.44
C LEU A 63 -8.96 9.38 5.10
N PHE A 64 -10.12 9.95 5.47
CA PHE A 64 -11.43 9.40 5.17
C PHE A 64 -11.81 9.48 3.68
N GLY A 65 -11.53 10.58 3.00
CA GLY A 65 -11.79 10.70 1.55
C GLY A 65 -11.03 9.66 0.73
N PHE A 66 -9.83 9.30 1.19
CA PHE A 66 -9.03 8.23 0.59
C PHE A 66 -9.58 6.81 0.83
N VAL A 67 -10.22 6.59 1.99
CA VAL A 67 -10.90 5.34 2.31
C VAL A 67 -12.21 5.23 1.52
N ASP A 68 -12.95 6.32 1.40
CA ASP A 68 -14.20 6.40 0.63
C ASP A 68 -13.92 6.18 -0.87
N GLN A 69 -12.91 6.86 -1.44
CA GLN A 69 -12.46 6.62 -2.81
C GLN A 69 -12.03 5.16 -3.03
N HIS A 70 -11.45 4.51 -2.01
CA HIS A 70 -11.16 3.10 -2.09
C HIS A 70 -12.41 2.24 -2.16
N PHE A 71 -13.41 2.47 -1.30
CA PHE A 71 -14.68 1.74 -1.38
C PHE A 71 -15.33 1.87 -2.76
N GLU A 72 -15.26 3.05 -3.36
CA GLU A 72 -15.93 3.32 -4.64
C GLU A 72 -15.13 2.86 -5.87
N SER A 73 -13.80 3.01 -5.87
CA SER A 73 -12.99 2.89 -7.09
C SER A 73 -11.98 1.73 -7.09
N TYR A 74 -11.55 1.24 -5.91
CA TYR A 74 -10.42 0.31 -5.81
C TYR A 74 -10.69 -0.95 -4.97
N CYS A 75 -11.81 -1.00 -4.25
CA CYS A 75 -12.19 -2.10 -3.38
C CYS A 75 -12.95 -3.16 -4.17
N ASN A 76 -12.33 -4.35 -4.33
CA ASN A 76 -13.03 -5.53 -4.86
C ASN A 76 -13.70 -6.35 -3.73
N CYS A 77 -14.05 -5.72 -2.60
CA CYS A 77 -14.65 -6.31 -1.39
C CYS A 77 -13.94 -7.53 -0.75
N GLU A 78 -12.69 -7.83 -1.10
CA GLU A 78 -11.90 -8.91 -0.47
C GLU A 78 -11.08 -8.43 0.75
N CYS A 79 -11.06 -7.13 1.05
CA CYS A 79 -10.29 -6.54 2.16
C CYS A 79 -10.79 -7.01 3.56
N ARG A 80 -11.95 -7.68 3.66
CA ARG A 80 -12.57 -8.14 4.94
C ARG A 80 -11.99 -9.45 5.51
N LYS A 81 -11.15 -10.19 4.76
CA LYS A 81 -10.74 -11.56 5.14
C LYS A 81 -9.48 -11.66 6.02
N THR A 82 -8.87 -10.54 6.42
CA THR A 82 -7.57 -10.54 7.11
C THR A 82 -7.44 -9.48 8.22
N LEU A 83 -8.52 -9.28 8.98
CA LEU A 83 -8.51 -8.63 10.30
C LEU A 83 -8.56 -9.67 11.40
#